data_AF-A0A9F5J8W0-F1
#
_entry.id   AF-A0A9F5J8W0-F1
#
_cell.length_a   1.000
_cell.length_b   1.000
_cell.length_c   1.000
_cell.angle_alpha   90.00
_cell.angle_beta   90.00
_cell.angle_gamma   90.00
#
_symmetry.space_group_name_H-M   'P 1'
#
loop_
_entity.id
_entity.type
_entity.pdbx_description
1 polymer ?
#
loop_
_entity_poly.entity_id
_entity_poly.type
_entity_poly.pdbx_seq_one_letter_code
_entity_poly.pdbx_strand_id
1 'polypeptide(L)'
;MCFFPLFYGCRSCEGRNIRYRTCSNVDCPPEAGDFRTQQCSAHNDVKYQGQFYEWLPVPNDPDNPCSLRCQAKETNLIVELAPKVLDGTRCYTESLDMCISGLCQIVGCDHQLGSPVKEDNCGVCDGDGSTCRLVRGQYKSQLLANKLDDTVVAIPYGSRHTRLVLKGPDHLYLETKTLQGVKGENSLSSTGTFIVDNSSVEFQKFADKEILRMPGPLTADFTVKIHYAGAADSTVQFIFYQPIIHRWRETDFFPCSASCGGGYQLTSAECYDLRSNRVVADQYCHYYPENIKPKPKLQECNLDPCPASDGYKQIMPYDLYHPLPRWESTPWTACSSSCGGGIQSRTVSCVEEDIQGLVSSVEEWKCMYTPKMPIVQPCNIFDCPKWLAQEWSP
;
A
#
# COMPACT_ATOMS: atom_id res chain seq x y z
N MET A 1 25.83 -28.38 -8.66
CA MET A 1 26.91 -29.05 -9.42
C MET A 1 26.36 -30.35 -9.95
N CYS A 2 26.25 -30.50 -11.27
CA CYS A 2 25.97 -31.79 -11.88
C CYS A 2 27.31 -32.48 -12.14
N PHE A 3 27.63 -33.50 -11.34
CA PHE A 3 28.64 -34.49 -11.68
C PHE A 3 27.91 -35.82 -11.88
N PHE A 4 27.57 -36.17 -13.11
CA PHE A 4 27.29 -37.56 -13.47
C PHE A 4 27.90 -37.87 -14.84
N PRO A 5 28.50 -39.06 -15.02
CA PRO A 5 29.31 -39.37 -16.18
C PRO A 5 28.44 -39.71 -17.39
N LEU A 6 28.93 -39.26 -18.54
CA LEU A 6 28.39 -39.47 -19.88
C LEU A 6 28.23 -40.95 -20.21
N PHE A 7 27.00 -41.48 -20.22
CA PHE A 7 26.64 -42.62 -21.06
C PHE A 7 25.19 -42.52 -21.56
N TYR A 8 25.08 -42.49 -22.89
CA TYR A 8 23.88 -42.59 -23.75
C TYR A 8 22.72 -41.58 -23.56
N GLY A 9 22.66 -40.61 -24.46
CA GLY A 9 21.48 -39.76 -24.70
C GLY A 9 21.47 -38.47 -23.88
N CYS A 10 22.39 -37.55 -24.16
CA CYS A 10 22.46 -36.26 -23.47
C CYS A 10 21.24 -35.39 -23.86
N ARG A 11 20.19 -35.43 -23.05
CA ARG A 11 19.24 -34.30 -23.01
C ARG A 11 20.04 -33.13 -22.48
N SER A 12 20.26 -32.10 -23.32
CA SER A 12 20.86 -30.85 -22.89
C SER A 12 20.15 -30.40 -21.62
N CYS A 13 20.91 -30.09 -20.56
CA CYS A 13 20.31 -29.51 -19.36
C CYS A 13 19.68 -28.18 -19.76
N GLU A 14 18.36 -28.13 -19.83
CA GLU A 14 17.63 -26.89 -20.09
C GLU A 14 17.71 -26.02 -18.84
N GLY A 15 18.46 -24.92 -18.93
CA GLY A 15 18.61 -23.95 -17.85
C GLY A 15 19.98 -23.27 -17.83
N ARG A 16 20.11 -22.22 -17.02
CA ARG A 16 21.39 -21.54 -16.80
C ARG A 16 22.24 -22.33 -15.78
N ASN A 17 23.52 -22.52 -16.09
CA ASN A 17 24.49 -23.22 -15.22
C ASN A 17 24.89 -22.43 -13.97
N ILE A 18 24.52 -21.14 -13.89
CA ILE A 18 24.85 -20.24 -12.79
C ILE A 18 23.55 -19.65 -12.26
N ARG A 19 23.37 -19.70 -10.94
CA ARG A 19 22.29 -19.04 -10.23
C ARG A 19 22.89 -17.98 -9.33
N TYR A 20 22.33 -16.79 -9.41
CA TYR A 20 22.69 -15.66 -8.56
C TYR A 20 21.62 -15.52 -7.48
N ARG A 21 22.01 -15.03 -6.32
CA ARG A 21 21.11 -14.67 -5.22
C ARG A 21 21.56 -13.34 -4.64
N THR A 22 20.61 -12.54 -4.19
CA THR A 22 20.92 -11.33 -3.43
C THR A 22 21.48 -11.71 -2.06
N CYS A 23 22.33 -10.83 -1.52
CA CYS A 23 22.92 -10.97 -0.20
C CYS A 23 23.06 -9.58 0.42
N SER A 24 23.14 -9.51 1.75
CA SER A 24 23.24 -8.26 2.49
C SER A 24 22.12 -7.27 2.14
N ASN A 25 20.86 -7.69 2.27
CA ASN A 25 19.67 -6.91 1.92
C ASN A 25 19.36 -5.76 2.91
N VAL A 26 20.37 -5.29 3.65
CA VAL A 26 20.27 -4.18 4.59
C VAL A 26 20.79 -2.94 3.88
N ASP A 27 20.03 -1.84 3.94
CA ASP A 27 20.43 -0.59 3.30
C ASP A 27 21.75 -0.08 3.87
N CYS A 28 22.62 0.38 2.97
CA CYS A 28 23.86 1.03 3.35
C CYS A 28 23.58 2.34 4.11
N PRO A 29 24.47 2.75 5.02
CA PRO A 29 24.36 4.05 5.67
C PRO A 29 24.26 5.18 4.62
N PRO A 30 23.47 6.24 4.88
CA PRO A 30 23.28 7.33 3.91
C PRO A 30 24.59 8.04 3.54
N GLU A 31 25.59 8.00 4.43
CA GLU A 31 26.94 8.54 4.22
C GLU A 31 27.73 7.79 3.15
N ALA A 32 27.38 6.53 2.85
CA ALA A 32 28.07 5.77 1.81
C ALA A 32 27.84 6.40 0.41
N GLY A 33 26.74 7.12 0.21
CA GLY A 33 26.39 7.65 -1.11
C GLY A 33 26.11 6.55 -2.13
N ASP A 34 26.04 6.94 -3.41
CA ASP A 34 25.74 6.02 -4.50
C ASP A 34 26.96 5.18 -4.92
N PHE A 35 26.74 3.86 -5.05
CA PHE A 35 27.80 2.90 -5.37
C PHE A 35 28.35 3.08 -6.79
N ARG A 36 27.55 3.55 -7.74
CA ARG A 36 28.03 3.87 -9.09
C ARG A 36 28.89 5.13 -9.09
N THR A 37 28.50 6.13 -8.30
CA THR A 37 29.29 7.35 -8.08
C THR A 37 30.68 7.01 -7.52
N GLN A 38 30.77 6.10 -6.55
CA GLN A 38 32.07 5.63 -6.04
C GLN A 38 32.94 4.96 -7.10
N GLN A 39 32.33 4.17 -8.00
CA GLN A 39 33.06 3.51 -9.08
C GLN A 39 33.62 4.52 -10.09
N CYS A 40 32.87 5.58 -10.43
CA CYS A 40 33.41 6.67 -11.26
C CYS A 40 34.52 7.43 -10.54
N SER A 41 34.33 7.80 -9.27
CA SER A 41 35.29 8.62 -8.53
C SER A 41 36.61 7.89 -8.25
N ALA A 42 36.61 6.55 -8.23
CA ALA A 42 37.84 5.74 -8.16
C ALA A 42 38.81 6.00 -9.34
N HIS A 43 38.34 6.61 -10.43
CA HIS A 43 39.17 7.00 -11.57
C HIS A 43 39.64 8.47 -11.52
N ASN A 44 39.30 9.24 -10.48
CA ASN A 44 39.70 10.65 -10.39
C ASN A 44 41.23 10.81 -10.27
N ASP A 45 41.91 9.84 -9.66
CA ASP A 45 43.37 9.82 -9.50
C ASP A 45 44.09 9.21 -10.71
N VAL A 46 43.36 8.86 -11.78
CA VAL A 46 43.91 8.29 -13.01
C VAL A 46 43.82 9.31 -14.14
N LYS A 47 44.95 9.63 -14.77
CA LYS A 47 44.98 10.55 -15.91
C LYS A 47 44.27 9.94 -17.12
N TYR A 48 43.23 10.63 -17.60
CA TYR A 48 42.61 10.34 -18.88
C TYR A 48 43.12 11.33 -19.91
N GLN A 49 43.75 10.84 -20.98
CA GLN A 49 44.39 11.68 -22.01
C GLN A 49 45.36 12.73 -21.43
N GLY A 50 46.01 12.42 -20.32
CA GLY A 50 47.01 13.29 -19.67
C GLY A 50 46.46 14.27 -18.63
N GLN A 51 45.13 14.37 -18.46
CA GLN A 51 44.47 15.25 -17.51
C GLN A 51 43.68 14.47 -16.45
N PHE A 52 43.53 15.05 -15.26
CA PHE A 52 42.66 14.52 -14.22
C PHE A 52 41.28 15.16 -14.33
N TYR A 53 40.26 14.35 -14.07
CA TYR A 53 38.86 14.78 -14.10
C TYR A 53 38.15 14.33 -12.84
N GLU A 54 37.16 15.09 -12.41
CA GLU A 54 36.18 14.64 -11.43
C GLU A 54 35.05 13.94 -12.19
N TRP A 55 35.01 12.61 -12.09
CA TRP A 55 34.07 11.75 -12.80
C TRP A 55 32.77 11.56 -12.02
N LEU A 56 31.65 11.78 -12.69
CA LEU A 56 30.30 11.54 -12.20
C LEU A 56 29.59 10.52 -13.10
N PRO A 57 28.70 9.66 -12.56
CA PRO A 57 28.02 8.66 -13.37
C PRO A 57 27.00 9.30 -14.32
N VAL A 58 26.89 8.74 -15.52
CA VAL A 58 25.78 9.10 -16.43
C VAL A 58 24.48 8.50 -15.90
N PRO A 59 23.44 9.30 -15.65
CA PRO A 59 22.18 8.79 -15.11
C PRO A 59 21.39 8.03 -16.19
N ASN A 60 20.85 6.87 -15.82
CA ASN A 60 19.84 6.12 -16.59
C ASN A 60 20.16 5.91 -18.10
N ASP A 61 21.37 5.43 -18.42
CA ASP A 61 21.75 5.06 -19.80
C ASP A 61 20.81 3.93 -20.33
N PRO A 62 20.03 4.18 -21.38
CA PRO A 62 19.06 3.21 -21.89
C PRO A 62 19.70 2.07 -22.70
N ASP A 63 20.87 2.32 -23.30
CA ASP A 63 21.52 1.37 -24.21
C ASP A 63 22.40 0.40 -23.42
N ASN A 64 23.18 0.91 -22.46
CA ASN A 64 24.15 0.13 -21.70
C ASN A 64 24.08 0.43 -20.20
N PRO A 65 22.95 0.10 -19.52
CA PRO A 65 22.71 0.47 -18.13
C PRO A 65 23.68 -0.15 -17.12
N CYS A 66 24.47 -1.16 -17.52
CA CYS A 66 25.43 -1.85 -16.66
C CYS A 66 26.89 -1.65 -17.06
N SER A 67 27.17 -0.75 -17.98
CA SER A 67 28.52 -0.26 -18.27
C SER A 67 28.86 0.91 -17.35
N LEU A 68 30.16 1.12 -17.04
CA LEU A 68 30.58 2.24 -16.21
C LEU A 68 30.86 3.46 -17.09
N ARG A 69 29.79 4.18 -17.47
CA ARG A 69 29.90 5.45 -18.19
C ARG A 69 29.91 6.63 -17.22
N CYS A 70 30.93 7.46 -17.35
CA CYS A 70 31.13 8.61 -16.50
C CYS A 70 31.31 9.88 -17.34
N GLN A 71 30.75 10.98 -16.85
CA GLN A 71 30.90 12.33 -17.36
C GLN A 71 31.83 13.13 -16.45
N ALA A 72 32.70 13.95 -17.03
CA ALA A 72 33.53 14.87 -16.25
C ALA A 72 32.72 16.12 -15.85
N LYS A 73 32.69 16.46 -14.55
CA LYS A 73 31.79 17.44 -13.89
C LYS A 73 31.71 18.84 -14.51
N GLU A 74 32.73 19.27 -15.24
CA GLU A 74 32.80 20.61 -15.86
C GLU A 74 32.99 20.57 -17.38
N THR A 75 32.78 19.40 -17.99
CA THR A 75 32.94 19.21 -19.42
C THR A 75 31.81 18.35 -19.98
N ASN A 76 31.61 18.41 -21.30
CA ASN A 76 30.70 17.49 -22.00
C ASN A 76 31.39 16.18 -22.40
N LEU A 77 32.52 15.84 -21.76
CA LEU A 77 33.25 14.61 -22.02
C LEU A 77 32.56 13.45 -21.28
N ILE A 78 32.03 12.50 -22.06
CA ILE A 78 31.44 11.26 -21.55
C ILE A 78 32.27 10.09 -22.08
N VAL A 79 32.72 9.22 -21.19
CA VAL A 79 33.57 8.08 -21.53
C VAL A 79 33.10 6.82 -20.81
N GLU A 80 33.39 5.67 -21.41
CA GLU A 80 33.23 4.38 -20.75
C GLU A 80 34.55 4.02 -20.07
N LEU A 81 34.58 4.06 -18.73
CA LEU A 81 35.78 3.76 -17.94
C LEU A 81 35.94 2.26 -17.69
N ALA A 82 34.85 1.50 -17.72
CA ALA A 82 34.85 0.04 -17.64
C ALA A 82 33.66 -0.59 -18.37
N PRO A 83 33.84 -1.79 -18.97
CA PRO A 83 32.78 -2.46 -19.75
C PRO A 83 31.62 -2.96 -18.89
N LYS A 84 31.85 -3.15 -17.58
CA LYS A 84 30.80 -3.50 -16.63
C LYS A 84 31.08 -2.86 -15.28
N VAL A 85 30.00 -2.44 -14.61
CA VAL A 85 30.01 -2.10 -13.19
C VAL A 85 30.15 -3.34 -12.33
N LEU A 86 30.48 -3.16 -11.06
CA LEU A 86 30.49 -4.23 -10.07
C LEU A 86 29.08 -4.81 -9.85
N ASP A 87 29.01 -6.13 -9.65
CA ASP A 87 27.74 -6.82 -9.45
C ASP A 87 27.01 -6.26 -8.21
N GLY A 88 25.71 -6.01 -8.35
CA GLY A 88 24.88 -5.37 -7.32
C GLY A 88 24.68 -3.86 -7.49
N THR A 89 25.41 -3.21 -8.41
CA THR A 89 25.15 -1.81 -8.78
C THR A 89 23.76 -1.69 -9.41
N ARG A 90 22.95 -0.72 -8.97
CA ARG A 90 21.62 -0.44 -9.57
C ARG A 90 21.75 -0.13 -11.05
N CYS A 91 20.84 -0.60 -11.88
CA CYS A 91 20.81 -0.26 -13.31
C CYS A 91 20.34 1.18 -13.55
N TYR A 92 19.26 1.54 -12.86
CA TYR A 92 18.55 2.82 -12.94
C TYR A 92 18.36 3.39 -11.55
N THR A 93 18.25 4.72 -11.42
CA THR A 93 18.15 5.41 -10.12
C THR A 93 16.89 5.07 -9.34
N GLU A 94 15.76 4.90 -10.03
CA GLU A 94 14.44 4.66 -9.42
C GLU A 94 14.02 3.18 -9.45
N SER A 95 14.91 2.27 -9.88
CA SER A 95 14.61 0.84 -9.97
C SER A 95 15.45 0.05 -8.98
N LEU A 96 14.90 -1.07 -8.50
CA LEU A 96 15.66 -2.03 -7.72
C LEU A 96 16.56 -2.93 -8.59
N ASP A 97 16.36 -2.92 -9.90
CA ASP A 97 17.10 -3.75 -10.85
C ASP A 97 18.61 -3.55 -10.69
N MET A 98 19.35 -4.65 -10.77
CA MET A 98 20.79 -4.67 -10.50
C MET A 98 21.58 -5.28 -11.64
N CYS A 99 22.77 -4.74 -11.82
CA CYS A 99 23.74 -5.26 -12.77
C CYS A 99 24.38 -6.53 -12.22
N ILE A 100 24.31 -7.61 -13.00
CA ILE A 100 24.97 -8.88 -12.71
C ILE A 100 25.65 -9.37 -13.97
N SER A 101 26.97 -9.52 -13.91
CA SER A 101 27.80 -9.92 -15.05
C SER A 101 27.57 -9.04 -16.28
N GLY A 102 27.36 -7.73 -16.09
CA GLY A 102 27.13 -6.75 -17.16
C GLY A 102 25.72 -6.74 -17.74
N LEU A 103 24.79 -7.53 -17.21
CA LEU A 103 23.39 -7.54 -17.63
C LEU A 103 22.50 -6.96 -16.52
N CYS A 104 21.55 -6.12 -16.89
CA CYS A 104 20.55 -5.64 -15.95
C CYS A 104 19.55 -6.76 -15.64
N GLN A 105 19.48 -7.19 -14.38
CA GLN A 105 18.57 -8.22 -13.90
C GLN A 105 17.48 -7.59 -13.04
N ILE A 106 16.26 -8.10 -13.19
CA ILE A 106 15.09 -7.62 -12.44
C ILE A 106 15.22 -8.01 -10.98
N VAL A 107 14.88 -7.09 -10.08
CA VAL A 107 14.81 -7.34 -8.64
C VAL A 107 13.46 -6.90 -8.13
N GLY A 108 12.76 -7.81 -7.46
CA GLY A 108 11.48 -7.49 -6.85
C GLY A 108 11.64 -6.56 -5.64
N CYS A 109 10.53 -5.95 -5.20
CA CYS A 109 10.49 -5.16 -3.96
C CYS A 109 10.78 -5.98 -2.69
N ASP A 110 10.74 -7.31 -2.79
CA ASP A 110 11.15 -8.27 -1.78
C ASP A 110 12.68 -8.46 -1.72
N HIS A 111 13.41 -7.68 -2.52
CA HIS A 111 14.86 -7.72 -2.70
C HIS A 111 15.34 -9.07 -3.25
N GLN A 112 14.49 -9.82 -3.96
CA GLN A 112 14.84 -11.09 -4.58
C GLN A 112 15.09 -10.94 -6.07
N LEU A 113 16.19 -11.54 -6.53
CA LEU A 113 16.58 -11.52 -7.95
C LEU A 113 15.62 -12.36 -8.80
N GLY A 114 15.10 -11.77 -9.87
CA GLY A 114 14.12 -12.39 -10.76
C GLY A 114 12.71 -12.48 -10.19
N SER A 115 12.48 -11.91 -9.01
CA SER A 115 11.14 -11.81 -8.42
C SER A 115 10.31 -10.80 -9.22
N PRO A 116 9.11 -11.18 -9.68
CA PRO A 116 8.22 -10.28 -10.42
C PRO A 116 7.42 -9.35 -9.48
N VAL A 117 7.60 -9.49 -8.16
CA VAL A 117 6.82 -8.77 -7.16
C VAL A 117 7.20 -7.29 -7.15
N LYS A 118 6.19 -6.42 -7.18
CA LYS A 118 6.35 -4.96 -7.20
C LYS A 118 5.67 -4.32 -6.01
N GLU A 119 6.08 -3.11 -5.70
CA GLU A 119 5.35 -2.29 -4.73
C GLU A 119 3.95 -1.96 -5.27
N ASP A 120 3.00 -1.90 -4.36
CA ASP A 120 1.70 -1.29 -4.62
C ASP A 120 1.83 0.25 -4.74
N ASN A 121 0.72 0.92 -5.05
CA ASN A 121 0.73 2.39 -5.18
C ASN A 121 1.05 3.13 -3.86
N CYS A 122 1.00 2.42 -2.73
CA CYS A 122 1.30 2.91 -1.39
C CYS A 122 2.77 2.71 -0.98
N GLY A 123 3.55 1.99 -1.80
CA GLY A 123 4.95 1.64 -1.50
C GLY A 123 5.09 0.43 -0.58
N VAL A 124 4.10 -0.46 -0.54
CA VAL A 124 4.17 -1.74 0.17
C VAL A 124 4.44 -2.85 -0.83
N CYS A 125 5.48 -3.64 -0.59
CA CYS A 125 5.82 -4.77 -1.43
C CYS A 125 4.74 -5.87 -1.37
N ASP A 126 4.26 -6.33 -2.54
CA ASP A 126 3.12 -7.26 -2.64
C ASP A 126 1.86 -6.77 -1.90
N GLY A 127 1.72 -5.44 -1.80
CA GLY A 127 0.60 -4.81 -1.11
C GLY A 127 -0.71 -4.90 -1.88
N ASP A 128 -1.81 -4.87 -1.14
CA ASP A 128 -3.17 -4.86 -1.66
C ASP A 128 -3.71 -3.44 -1.93
N GLY A 129 -2.90 -2.40 -1.69
CA GLY A 129 -3.30 -1.01 -1.81
C GLY A 129 -4.17 -0.48 -0.67
N SER A 130 -4.35 -1.23 0.44
CA SER A 130 -5.17 -0.81 1.58
C SER A 130 -4.48 0.18 2.53
N THR A 131 -3.18 0.40 2.36
CA THR A 131 -2.35 1.16 3.30
C THR A 131 -2.32 2.67 3.02
N CYS A 132 -2.90 3.08 1.90
CA CYS A 132 -3.02 4.46 1.47
C CYS A 132 -4.36 4.67 0.75
N ARG A 133 -4.76 5.93 0.57
CA ARG A 133 -5.94 6.30 -0.21
C ARG A 133 -5.56 7.09 -1.44
N LEU A 134 -6.33 6.94 -2.51
CA LEU A 134 -6.20 7.76 -3.70
C LEU A 134 -6.88 9.12 -3.49
N VAL A 135 -6.11 10.20 -3.55
CA VAL A 135 -6.63 11.57 -3.57
C VAL A 135 -6.54 12.09 -4.99
N ARG A 136 -7.69 12.45 -5.57
CA ARG A 136 -7.76 13.10 -6.88
C ARG A 136 -8.72 14.28 -6.82
N GLY A 137 -8.40 15.32 -7.57
CA GLY A 137 -9.23 16.51 -7.59
C GLY A 137 -8.86 17.46 -8.71
N GLN A 138 -9.66 18.51 -8.83
CA GLN A 138 -9.45 19.58 -9.77
C GLN A 138 -9.71 20.91 -9.06
N TYR A 139 -8.78 21.84 -9.24
CA TYR A 139 -8.87 23.21 -8.81
C TYR A 139 -9.02 24.12 -10.04
N LYS A 140 -9.84 25.16 -9.93
CA LYS A 140 -9.98 26.19 -10.97
C LYS A 140 -9.63 27.52 -10.33
N SER A 141 -8.72 28.27 -10.95
CA SER A 141 -8.42 29.64 -10.53
C SER A 141 -9.69 30.49 -10.61
N GLN A 142 -9.89 31.36 -9.64
CA GLN A 142 -10.89 32.41 -9.72
C GLN A 142 -10.16 33.75 -9.67
N LEU A 143 -10.32 34.58 -10.71
CA LEU A 143 -9.81 35.95 -10.77
C LEU A 143 -10.52 36.82 -9.71
N LEU A 144 -10.04 36.76 -8.48
CA LEU A 144 -10.44 37.65 -7.38
C LEU A 144 -9.44 38.81 -7.32
N ALA A 145 -9.96 40.03 -7.51
CA ALA A 145 -9.18 41.26 -7.73
C ALA A 145 -8.16 41.66 -6.64
N ASN A 146 -8.03 40.91 -5.54
CA ASN A 146 -7.15 41.19 -4.40
C ASN A 146 -6.34 39.97 -3.92
N LYS A 147 -6.30 38.85 -4.65
CA LYS A 147 -5.53 37.67 -4.27
C LYS A 147 -4.41 37.42 -5.27
N LEU A 148 -3.15 37.40 -4.82
CA LEU A 148 -1.98 37.13 -5.67
C LEU A 148 -1.73 35.62 -5.84
N ASP A 149 -2.23 34.83 -4.90
CA ASP A 149 -2.04 33.39 -4.86
C ASP A 149 -3.21 32.65 -4.23
N ASP A 150 -3.28 31.34 -4.44
CA ASP A 150 -4.23 30.49 -3.72
C ASP A 150 -3.66 29.09 -3.47
N THR A 151 -4.19 28.43 -2.45
CA THR A 151 -3.82 27.07 -2.11
C THR A 151 -4.62 26.08 -2.95
N VAL A 152 -3.91 25.30 -3.75
CA VAL A 152 -4.51 24.27 -4.62
C VAL A 152 -4.78 23.01 -3.81
N VAL A 153 -3.74 22.48 -3.15
CA VAL A 153 -3.82 21.23 -2.40
C VAL A 153 -2.68 21.12 -1.39
N ALA A 154 -2.99 20.59 -0.20
CA ALA A 154 -2.00 20.15 0.77
C ALA A 154 -1.76 18.65 0.63
N ILE A 155 -0.49 18.27 0.54
CA ILE A 155 -0.01 16.92 0.27
C ILE A 155 0.81 16.49 1.49
N PRO A 156 0.26 15.62 2.35
CA PRO A 156 0.88 15.29 3.62
C PRO A 156 2.14 14.44 3.45
N TYR A 157 2.99 14.48 4.46
CA TYR A 157 4.16 13.63 4.66
C TYR A 157 3.85 12.16 4.33
N GLY A 158 4.77 11.50 3.63
CA GLY A 158 4.69 10.10 3.22
C GLY A 158 3.81 9.85 2.00
N SER A 159 3.21 10.89 1.39
CA SER A 159 2.47 10.72 0.13
C SER A 159 3.38 10.25 -0.99
N ARG A 160 2.81 9.52 -1.96
CA ARG A 160 3.52 8.93 -3.09
C ARG A 160 2.82 9.19 -4.42
N HIS A 161 3.59 9.07 -5.49
CA HIS A 161 3.15 9.20 -6.88
C HIS A 161 2.33 10.48 -7.11
N THR A 162 2.79 11.59 -6.53
CA THR A 162 2.10 12.87 -6.69
C THR A 162 2.29 13.38 -8.11
N ARG A 163 1.20 13.78 -8.75
CA ARG A 163 1.21 14.40 -10.06
C ARG A 163 0.20 15.54 -10.11
N LEU A 164 0.67 16.72 -10.50
CA LEU A 164 -0.16 17.88 -10.77
C LEU A 164 0.06 18.34 -12.20
N VAL A 165 -1.03 18.72 -12.85
CA VAL A 165 -1.04 19.26 -14.21
C VAL A 165 -1.82 20.55 -14.19
N LEU A 166 -1.10 21.66 -14.32
CA LEU A 166 -1.66 22.99 -14.52
C LEU A 166 -1.82 23.22 -16.03
N LYS A 167 -2.99 23.69 -16.44
CA LYS A 167 -3.26 24.19 -17.79
C LYS A 167 -3.77 25.62 -17.67
N GLY A 168 -3.13 26.56 -18.35
CA GLY A 168 -3.48 27.97 -18.28
C GLY A 168 -2.24 28.87 -18.09
N PRO A 169 -2.46 30.18 -17.97
CA PRO A 169 -1.38 31.17 -17.88
C PRO A 169 -0.71 31.28 -16.51
N ASP A 170 -1.31 30.73 -15.46
CA ASP A 170 -0.79 30.84 -14.10
C ASP A 170 0.44 29.95 -13.88
N HIS A 171 1.06 30.05 -12.70
CA HIS A 171 2.26 29.28 -12.35
C HIS A 171 2.10 28.54 -11.01
N LEU A 172 2.59 27.30 -10.95
CA LEU A 172 2.65 26.53 -9.71
C LEU A 172 3.85 26.98 -8.86
N TYR A 173 3.66 27.03 -7.55
CA TYR A 173 4.74 27.18 -6.59
C TYR A 173 4.54 26.27 -5.37
N LEU A 174 5.64 25.95 -4.70
CA LEU A 174 5.65 24.99 -3.60
C LEU A 174 6.04 25.65 -2.30
N GLU A 175 5.20 25.45 -1.29
CA GLU A 175 5.56 25.64 0.10
C GLU A 175 5.77 24.28 0.75
N THR A 176 6.81 24.17 1.55
CA THR A 176 7.07 22.97 2.34
C THR A 176 6.97 23.30 3.82
N LYS A 177 6.56 22.30 4.59
CA LYS A 177 6.56 22.33 6.04
C LYS A 177 7.11 21.01 6.56
N THR A 178 8.30 21.05 7.14
CA THR A 178 8.90 19.86 7.75
C THR A 178 8.13 19.45 9.00
N LEU A 179 8.34 18.21 9.48
CA LEU A 179 7.76 17.74 10.74
C LEU A 179 8.18 18.59 11.96
N GLN A 180 9.32 19.27 11.87
CA GLN A 180 9.83 20.20 12.88
C GLN A 180 9.18 21.59 12.79
N GLY A 181 8.29 21.82 11.81
CA GLY A 181 7.59 23.07 11.59
C GLY A 181 8.36 24.11 10.78
N VAL A 182 9.54 23.76 10.24
CA VAL A 182 10.32 24.64 9.37
C VAL A 182 9.58 24.80 8.04
N LYS A 183 9.37 26.05 7.63
CA LYS A 183 8.75 26.37 6.34
C LYS A 183 9.81 26.72 5.30
N GLY A 184 9.65 26.21 4.10
CA GLY A 184 10.44 26.57 2.92
C GLY A 184 9.53 27.04 1.79
N GLU A 185 9.98 28.01 1.01
CA GLU A 185 9.35 28.41 -0.25
C GLU A 185 10.28 28.06 -1.39
N ASN A 186 9.76 27.36 -2.40
CA ASN A 186 10.52 26.92 -3.56
C ASN A 186 9.77 27.30 -4.84
N SER A 187 10.36 28.22 -5.59
CA SER A 187 9.86 28.62 -6.91
C SER A 187 10.53 27.78 -8.00
N LEU A 188 9.72 27.06 -8.77
CA LEU A 188 10.19 26.19 -9.84
C LEU A 188 10.14 26.97 -11.17
N SER A 189 11.24 27.61 -11.53
CA SER A 189 11.26 28.46 -12.74
C SER A 189 11.66 27.73 -14.03
N SER A 190 12.40 26.63 -13.93
CA SER A 190 12.96 25.90 -15.09
C SER A 190 12.65 24.40 -15.01
N THR A 191 12.56 23.77 -16.18
CA THR A 191 12.36 22.32 -16.29
C THR A 191 13.58 21.58 -15.74
N GLY A 192 13.35 20.65 -14.83
CA GLY A 192 14.42 19.88 -14.19
C GLY A 192 13.93 19.05 -13.02
N THR A 193 14.86 18.35 -12.39
CA THR A 193 14.65 17.58 -11.17
C THR A 193 15.36 18.30 -10.03
N PHE A 194 14.62 18.58 -8.96
CA PHE A 194 15.07 19.33 -7.79
C PHE A 194 14.93 18.47 -6.54
N ILE A 195 15.84 18.64 -5.58
CA ILE A 195 15.71 18.01 -4.27
C ILE A 195 15.19 19.10 -3.32
N VAL A 196 13.97 18.92 -2.82
CA VAL A 196 13.32 19.85 -1.90
C VAL A 196 13.00 19.10 -0.61
N ASP A 197 13.58 19.53 0.50
CA ASP A 197 13.44 18.89 1.82
C ASP A 197 13.73 17.38 1.82
N ASN A 198 14.70 16.93 1.00
CA ASN A 198 15.03 15.51 0.79
C ASN A 198 13.97 14.69 0.02
N SER A 199 13.03 15.36 -0.66
CA SER A 199 12.11 14.77 -1.63
C SER A 199 12.50 15.16 -3.05
N SER A 200 12.45 14.22 -3.99
CA SER A 200 12.65 14.48 -5.42
C SER A 200 11.40 15.14 -6.02
N VAL A 201 11.61 16.27 -6.71
CA VAL A 201 10.58 17.08 -7.34
C VAL A 201 10.94 17.28 -8.81
N GLU A 202 10.20 16.65 -9.70
CA GLU A 202 10.35 16.81 -11.15
C GLU A 202 9.37 17.87 -11.64
N PHE A 203 9.88 18.91 -12.26
CA PHE A 203 9.07 19.97 -12.83
C PHE A 203 9.32 20.09 -14.33
N GLN A 204 8.24 20.14 -15.11
CA GLN A 204 8.28 20.32 -16.55
C GLN A 204 7.40 21.51 -16.94
N LYS A 205 8.04 22.55 -17.46
CA LYS A 205 7.38 23.75 -17.96
C LYS A 205 7.26 23.69 -19.48
N PHE A 206 6.03 23.81 -19.96
CA PHE A 206 5.70 23.96 -21.38
C PHE A 206 5.04 25.33 -21.60
N ALA A 207 4.74 25.68 -22.86
CA ALA A 207 4.15 26.98 -23.19
C ALA A 207 2.73 27.20 -22.62
N ASP A 208 1.94 26.13 -22.48
CA ASP A 208 0.52 26.17 -22.10
C ASP A 208 0.18 25.31 -20.86
N LYS A 209 1.19 24.63 -20.29
CA LYS A 209 1.01 23.70 -19.18
C LYS A 209 2.26 23.57 -18.32
N GLU A 210 2.05 23.31 -17.04
CA GLU A 210 3.10 22.93 -16.10
C GLU A 210 2.77 21.56 -15.51
N ILE A 211 3.77 20.70 -15.41
CA ILE A 211 3.62 19.36 -14.83
C ILE A 211 4.60 19.25 -13.68
N LEU A 212 4.05 18.95 -12.51
CA LEU A 212 4.82 18.67 -11.30
C LEU A 212 4.65 17.19 -10.94
N ARG A 213 5.74 16.49 -10.72
CA ARG A 213 5.73 15.09 -10.25
C ARG A 213 6.63 14.95 -9.04
N MET A 214 6.16 14.22 -8.05
CA MET A 214 6.96 13.82 -6.90
C MET A 214 6.75 12.31 -6.72
N PRO A 215 7.73 11.46 -7.07
CA PRO A 215 7.59 10.01 -6.98
C PRO A 215 7.31 9.57 -5.54
N GLY A 216 7.92 10.25 -4.56
CA GLY A 216 7.76 9.97 -3.14
C GLY A 216 8.57 8.75 -2.68
N PRO A 217 8.52 8.40 -1.38
CA PRO A 217 7.67 8.98 -0.34
C PRO A 217 8.12 10.39 0.04
N LEU A 218 7.17 11.31 0.23
CA LEU A 218 7.49 12.68 0.66
C LEU A 218 8.01 12.71 2.10
N THR A 219 9.06 13.49 2.33
CA THR A 219 9.76 13.67 3.62
C THR A 219 9.28 14.88 4.42
N ALA A 220 8.35 15.67 3.87
CA ALA A 220 7.72 16.83 4.49
C ALA A 220 6.27 16.98 4.02
N ASP A 221 5.50 17.86 4.65
CA ASP A 221 4.21 18.29 4.13
C ASP A 221 4.44 19.31 3.00
N PHE A 222 3.86 19.09 1.83
CA PHE A 222 3.95 19.99 0.68
C PHE A 222 2.60 20.68 0.48
N THR A 223 2.60 22.00 0.40
CA THR A 223 1.42 22.79 0.03
C THR A 223 1.67 23.34 -1.36
N VAL A 224 0.91 22.84 -2.33
CA VAL A 224 0.98 23.37 -3.69
C VAL A 224 0.05 24.56 -3.79
N LYS A 225 0.59 25.66 -4.27
CA LYS A 225 -0.11 26.91 -4.47
C LYS A 225 0.03 27.36 -5.92
N ILE A 226 -0.85 28.28 -6.32
CA ILE A 226 -0.88 28.84 -7.66
C ILE A 226 -0.70 30.35 -7.55
N HIS A 227 0.17 30.92 -8.38
CA HIS A 227 0.35 32.35 -8.53
C HIS A 227 -0.35 32.82 -9.79
N TYR A 228 -1.21 33.84 -9.67
CA TYR A 228 -1.99 34.34 -10.80
C TYR A 228 -1.14 35.23 -11.70
N ALA A 229 -1.00 34.84 -12.97
CA ALA A 229 -0.17 35.57 -13.93
C ALA A 229 -0.96 36.06 -15.15
N GLY A 230 -2.16 35.52 -15.40
CA GLY A 230 -2.97 35.85 -16.58
C GLY A 230 -4.36 36.41 -16.27
N ALA A 231 -5.00 36.93 -17.32
CA ALA A 231 -6.40 37.37 -17.29
C ALA A 231 -7.40 36.24 -17.66
N ALA A 232 -6.90 35.01 -17.82
CA ALA A 232 -7.70 33.83 -18.19
C ALA A 232 -7.60 32.76 -17.10
N ASP A 233 -8.67 31.98 -16.94
CA ASP A 233 -8.72 30.94 -15.93
C ASP A 233 -7.74 29.80 -16.23
N SER A 234 -7.01 29.38 -15.21
CA SER A 234 -6.23 28.16 -15.17
C SER A 234 -6.95 27.05 -14.43
N THR A 235 -6.60 25.82 -14.78
CA THR A 235 -7.11 24.60 -14.14
C THR A 235 -5.94 23.73 -13.70
N VAL A 236 -5.96 23.30 -12.44
CA VAL A 236 -5.01 22.32 -11.91
C VAL A 236 -5.72 21.01 -11.65
N GLN A 237 -5.26 19.94 -12.27
CA GLN A 237 -5.66 18.58 -11.95
C GLN A 237 -4.58 17.92 -11.12
N PHE A 238 -4.95 17.28 -10.02
CA PHE A 238 -4.00 16.63 -9.13
C PHE A 238 -4.44 15.21 -8.76
N ILE A 239 -3.44 14.35 -8.57
CA ILE A 239 -3.59 12.97 -8.12
C ILE A 239 -2.39 12.58 -7.27
N PHE A 240 -2.61 11.92 -6.15
CA PHE A 240 -1.57 11.36 -5.29
C PHE A 240 -2.13 10.29 -4.37
N TYR A 241 -1.26 9.44 -3.83
CA TYR A 241 -1.61 8.47 -2.81
C TYR A 241 -1.20 8.98 -1.43
N GLN A 242 -2.19 9.12 -0.54
CA GLN A 242 -1.99 9.60 0.82
C GLN A 242 -1.92 8.42 1.79
N PRO A 243 -0.86 8.26 2.59
CA PRO A 243 -0.75 7.17 3.55
C PRO A 243 -1.82 7.30 4.65
N ILE A 244 -2.37 6.16 5.05
CA ILE A 244 -3.33 6.08 6.15
C ILE A 244 -2.54 5.90 7.45
N ILE A 245 -2.53 6.93 8.30
CA ILE A 245 -1.75 6.95 9.54
C ILE A 245 -2.34 6.07 10.65
N HIS A 246 -3.67 5.95 10.70
CA HIS A 246 -4.40 5.14 11.66
C HIS A 246 -4.86 3.87 10.98
N ARG A 247 -4.28 2.73 11.35
CA ARG A 247 -4.51 1.46 10.67
C ARG A 247 -5.00 0.40 11.62
N TRP A 248 -5.85 -0.49 11.12
CA TRP A 248 -6.19 -1.69 11.86
C TRP A 248 -4.99 -2.62 11.96
N ARG A 249 -4.73 -3.08 13.17
CA ARG A 249 -3.72 -4.08 13.47
C ARG A 249 -4.40 -5.28 14.13
N GLU A 250 -4.11 -6.47 13.61
CA GLU A 250 -4.53 -7.73 14.23
C GLU A 250 -3.81 -7.93 15.57
N THR A 251 -4.55 -8.35 16.59
CA THR A 251 -3.98 -8.69 17.89
C THR A 251 -3.41 -10.10 17.89
N ASP A 252 -2.61 -10.41 18.90
CA ASP A 252 -2.34 -11.81 19.24
C ASP A 252 -3.64 -12.53 19.62
N PHE A 253 -3.59 -13.87 19.63
CA PHE A 253 -4.70 -14.68 20.10
C PHE A 253 -4.99 -14.38 21.57
N PHE A 254 -6.27 -14.19 21.89
CA PHE A 254 -6.73 -14.16 23.26
C PHE A 254 -6.52 -15.52 23.95
N PRO A 255 -6.47 -15.55 25.29
CA PRO A 255 -6.41 -16.81 26.04
C PRO A 255 -7.49 -17.80 25.59
N CYS A 256 -7.15 -19.09 25.56
CA CYS A 256 -8.06 -20.15 25.18
C CYS A 256 -9.31 -20.16 26.09
N SER A 257 -10.49 -20.41 25.52
CA SER A 257 -11.76 -20.46 26.26
C SER A 257 -11.79 -21.55 27.34
N ALA A 258 -11.04 -22.62 27.16
CA ALA A 258 -10.91 -23.73 28.10
C ALA A 258 -9.43 -24.08 28.32
N SER A 259 -9.07 -24.54 29.52
CA SER A 259 -7.69 -24.97 29.84
C SER A 259 -7.38 -26.42 29.44
N CYS A 260 -8.41 -27.22 29.18
CA CYS A 260 -8.34 -28.62 28.76
C CYS A 260 -9.70 -29.01 28.13
N GLY A 261 -9.79 -30.18 27.48
CA GLY A 261 -11.05 -30.71 26.94
C GLY A 261 -11.49 -30.12 25.60
N GLY A 262 -10.65 -29.30 24.98
CA GLY A 262 -10.92 -28.62 23.72
C GLY A 262 -11.64 -27.28 23.89
N GLY A 263 -10.92 -26.20 23.61
CA GLY A 263 -11.43 -24.84 23.58
C GLY A 263 -11.11 -24.14 22.27
N TYR A 264 -11.39 -22.83 22.24
CA TYR A 264 -11.11 -22.00 21.09
C TYR A 264 -10.45 -20.68 21.51
N GLN A 265 -9.66 -20.10 20.61
CA GLN A 265 -9.07 -18.78 20.75
C GLN A 265 -9.38 -17.96 19.49
N LEU A 266 -9.53 -16.66 19.68
CA LEU A 266 -9.82 -15.70 18.62
C LEU A 266 -8.74 -14.62 18.60
N THR A 267 -8.48 -14.05 17.42
CA THR A 267 -7.82 -12.73 17.31
C THR A 267 -8.87 -11.63 17.26
N SER A 268 -8.51 -10.40 17.59
CA SER A 268 -9.31 -9.20 17.27
C SER A 268 -8.50 -8.21 16.45
N ALA A 269 -9.01 -7.00 16.30
CA ALA A 269 -8.31 -5.93 15.63
C ALA A 269 -8.47 -4.62 16.41
N GLU A 270 -7.36 -3.93 16.59
CA GLU A 270 -7.26 -2.65 17.29
C GLU A 270 -6.82 -1.55 16.31
N CYS A 271 -7.30 -0.32 16.53
CA CYS A 271 -6.87 0.82 15.74
C CYS A 271 -5.53 1.35 16.27
N TYR A 272 -4.52 1.40 15.41
CA TYR A 272 -3.16 1.78 15.77
C TYR A 272 -2.70 3.04 15.03
N ASP A 273 -2.15 4.00 15.75
CA ASP A 273 -1.50 5.18 15.19
C ASP A 273 -0.02 4.90 14.92
N LEU A 274 0.36 4.91 13.64
CA LEU A 274 1.74 4.70 13.19
C LEU A 274 2.70 5.82 13.59
N ARG A 275 2.22 7.04 13.84
CA ARG A 275 3.10 8.17 14.22
C ARG A 275 3.46 8.13 15.70
N SER A 276 2.47 7.93 16.57
CA SER A 276 2.70 7.84 18.02
C SER A 276 3.04 6.44 18.51
N ASN A 277 2.89 5.42 17.65
CA ASN A 277 3.09 4.01 17.95
C ASN A 277 2.19 3.55 19.12
N ARG A 278 0.92 3.92 19.10
CA ARG A 278 -0.06 3.67 20.18
C ARG A 278 -1.41 3.23 19.64
N VAL A 279 -2.14 2.48 20.47
CA VAL A 279 -3.54 2.14 20.22
C VAL A 279 -4.40 3.38 20.46
N VAL A 280 -5.28 3.68 19.51
CA VAL A 280 -6.22 4.80 19.53
C VAL A 280 -7.65 4.30 19.39
N ALA A 281 -8.63 5.18 19.55
CA ALA A 281 -10.03 4.81 19.43
C ALA A 281 -10.38 4.32 18.00
N ASP A 282 -11.21 3.29 17.91
CA ASP A 282 -11.66 2.66 16.66
C ASP A 282 -12.15 3.67 15.60
N GLN A 283 -12.78 4.77 16.01
CA GLN A 283 -13.31 5.81 15.12
C GLN A 283 -12.27 6.40 14.15
N TYR A 284 -10.99 6.46 14.55
CA TYR A 284 -9.92 6.99 13.70
C TYR A 284 -9.62 6.07 12.51
N CYS A 285 -9.81 4.76 12.67
CA CYS A 285 -9.62 3.78 11.61
C CYS A 285 -10.86 3.61 10.72
N HIS A 286 -12.05 3.98 11.20
CA HIS A 286 -13.29 3.95 10.42
C HIS A 286 -13.42 5.11 9.41
N TYR A 287 -12.50 6.06 9.41
CA TYR A 287 -12.59 7.25 8.56
C TYR A 287 -12.40 6.95 7.07
N TYR A 288 -11.61 5.91 6.73
CA TYR A 288 -11.30 5.55 5.34
C TYR A 288 -11.82 4.15 5.00
N PRO A 289 -12.58 3.97 3.91
CA PRO A 289 -13.13 2.66 3.53
C PRO A 289 -12.06 1.65 3.11
N GLU A 290 -10.90 2.10 2.62
CA GLU A 290 -9.77 1.24 2.26
C GLU A 290 -9.11 0.59 3.49
N ASN A 291 -9.26 1.18 4.67
CA ASN A 291 -8.73 0.66 5.93
C ASN A 291 -9.72 -0.35 6.54
N ILE A 292 -9.71 -1.57 6.00
CA ILE A 292 -10.65 -2.64 6.36
C ILE A 292 -10.23 -3.28 7.68
N LYS A 293 -11.17 -3.38 8.64
CA LYS A 293 -10.96 -4.10 9.90
C LYS A 293 -10.78 -5.60 9.61
N PRO A 294 -9.64 -6.22 9.97
CA PRO A 294 -9.44 -7.65 9.81
C PRO A 294 -10.53 -8.46 10.51
N LYS A 295 -10.97 -9.53 9.86
CA LYS A 295 -11.87 -10.49 10.50
C LYS A 295 -11.09 -11.29 11.55
N PRO A 296 -11.71 -11.62 12.69
CA PRO A 296 -11.07 -12.45 13.69
C PRO A 296 -10.74 -13.82 13.11
N LYS A 297 -9.55 -14.33 13.45
CA LYS A 297 -9.16 -15.70 13.13
C LYS A 297 -9.54 -16.61 14.29
N LEU A 298 -10.09 -17.77 13.94
CA LEU A 298 -10.45 -18.82 14.90
C LEU A 298 -9.38 -19.91 14.88
N GLN A 299 -8.96 -20.34 16.06
CA GLN A 299 -8.10 -21.51 16.21
C GLN A 299 -8.56 -22.35 17.42
N GLU A 300 -8.58 -23.67 17.26
CA GLU A 300 -8.82 -24.62 18.35
C GLU A 300 -7.57 -24.74 19.24
N CYS A 301 -7.78 -24.91 20.55
CA CYS A 301 -6.71 -24.96 21.54
C CYS A 301 -7.04 -25.95 22.66
N ASN A 302 -6.02 -26.37 23.41
CA ASN A 302 -6.15 -27.20 24.61
C ASN A 302 -7.00 -28.47 24.42
N LEU A 303 -6.71 -29.22 23.35
CA LEU A 303 -7.41 -30.45 22.97
C LEU A 303 -7.13 -31.64 23.90
N ASP A 304 -6.16 -31.51 24.81
CA ASP A 304 -5.83 -32.56 25.76
C ASP A 304 -7.00 -32.79 26.73
N PRO A 305 -7.36 -34.06 27.01
CA PRO A 305 -8.42 -34.37 27.96
C PRO A 305 -8.14 -33.76 29.33
N CYS A 306 -9.18 -33.25 29.99
CA CYS A 306 -9.05 -32.76 31.35
C CYS A 306 -8.65 -33.89 32.32
N PRO A 307 -7.77 -33.62 33.30
CA PRO A 307 -7.42 -34.61 34.31
C PRO A 307 -8.66 -34.97 35.14
N ALA A 308 -8.98 -36.27 35.20
CA ALA A 308 -10.05 -36.77 36.05
C ALA A 308 -9.71 -36.51 37.52
N SER A 309 -10.66 -35.97 38.30
CA SER A 309 -10.49 -35.76 39.75
C SER A 309 -10.34 -37.08 40.53
N ASP A 310 -10.72 -38.22 39.96
CA ASP A 310 -11.06 -39.43 40.71
C ASP A 310 -10.93 -40.76 39.94
N GLY A 311 -10.15 -40.80 38.85
CA GLY A 311 -9.67 -42.07 38.27
C GLY A 311 -10.71 -42.92 37.52
N TYR A 312 -11.92 -42.43 37.29
CA TYR A 312 -12.90 -43.04 36.37
C TYR A 312 -13.10 -42.15 35.12
N LYS A 313 -13.00 -42.76 33.93
CA LYS A 313 -13.35 -42.10 32.65
C LYS A 313 -14.83 -42.38 32.35
N GLN A 314 -15.72 -41.58 32.92
CA GLN A 314 -16.99 -41.31 32.25
C GLN A 314 -16.74 -40.08 31.38
N ILE A 315 -17.04 -40.17 30.08
CA ILE A 315 -17.05 -39.01 29.19
C ILE A 315 -18.17 -38.11 29.71
N MET A 316 -17.82 -37.03 30.41
CA MET A 316 -18.79 -36.07 30.92
C MET A 316 -19.11 -35.07 29.80
N PRO A 317 -20.27 -34.39 29.81
CA PRO A 317 -20.61 -33.37 28.81
C PRO A 317 -19.56 -32.24 28.68
N TYR A 318 -18.71 -32.05 29.69
CA TYR A 318 -17.61 -31.10 29.73
C TYR A 318 -16.33 -31.56 29.00
N ASP A 319 -16.24 -32.84 28.59
CA ASP A 319 -15.17 -33.36 27.72
C ASP A 319 -15.46 -33.08 26.23
N LEU A 320 -16.54 -32.36 25.95
CA LEU A 320 -16.96 -31.96 24.61
C LEU A 320 -16.38 -30.57 24.31
N TYR A 321 -15.91 -30.38 23.07
CA TYR A 321 -15.43 -29.10 22.55
C TYR A 321 -16.29 -27.92 23.02
N HIS A 322 -15.65 -26.91 23.64
CA HIS A 322 -16.34 -25.70 24.03
C HIS A 322 -17.04 -25.09 22.81
N PRO A 323 -18.37 -24.86 22.85
CA PRO A 323 -19.11 -24.43 21.68
C PRO A 323 -18.63 -23.06 21.20
N LEU A 324 -18.50 -22.94 19.89
CA LEU A 324 -18.03 -21.72 19.24
C LEU A 324 -19.11 -20.63 19.28
N PRO A 325 -18.72 -19.34 19.41
CA PRO A 325 -19.65 -18.22 19.27
C PRO A 325 -20.29 -18.26 17.88
N ARG A 326 -21.62 -18.20 17.80
CA ARG A 326 -22.37 -18.34 16.54
C ARG A 326 -23.36 -17.22 16.35
N TRP A 327 -23.68 -16.94 15.09
CA TRP A 327 -24.80 -16.05 14.76
C TRP A 327 -26.12 -16.75 15.08
N GLU A 328 -26.99 -16.07 15.83
CA GLU A 328 -28.37 -16.49 16.09
C GLU A 328 -29.32 -15.43 15.57
N SER A 329 -30.47 -15.85 15.03
CA SER A 329 -31.45 -14.94 14.44
C SER A 329 -32.84 -15.14 15.00
N THR A 330 -33.59 -14.05 15.14
CA THR A 330 -35.02 -14.13 15.44
C THR A 330 -35.81 -14.66 14.24
N PRO A 331 -37.07 -15.08 14.46
CA PRO A 331 -38.03 -15.27 13.37
C PRO A 331 -38.18 -14.01 12.52
N TRP A 332 -38.58 -14.18 11.27
CA TRP A 332 -38.89 -13.07 10.37
C TRP A 332 -40.13 -12.30 10.83
N THR A 333 -40.09 -10.98 10.63
CA THR A 333 -41.27 -10.12 10.78
C THR A 333 -42.33 -10.47 9.74
N ALA A 334 -43.56 -10.03 9.96
CA ALA A 334 -44.59 -10.06 8.93
C ALA A 334 -44.10 -9.33 7.66
N CYS A 335 -44.53 -9.82 6.49
CA CYS A 335 -44.17 -9.22 5.21
C CYS A 335 -44.79 -7.82 5.09
N SER A 336 -44.03 -6.85 4.56
CA SER A 336 -44.50 -5.46 4.38
C SER A 336 -45.70 -5.35 3.44
N SER A 337 -45.81 -6.26 2.48
CA SER A 337 -46.86 -6.28 1.46
C SER A 337 -47.50 -7.66 1.45
N SER A 338 -48.82 -7.75 1.35
CA SER A 338 -49.51 -9.03 1.21
C SER A 338 -49.44 -9.62 -0.21
N CYS A 339 -49.09 -8.81 -1.21
CA CYS A 339 -48.92 -9.19 -2.62
C CYS A 339 -48.08 -8.11 -3.33
N GLY A 340 -47.67 -8.38 -4.57
CA GLY A 340 -46.95 -7.45 -5.43
C GLY A 340 -45.46 -7.27 -5.09
N GLY A 341 -44.91 -8.13 -4.23
CA GLY A 341 -43.55 -7.99 -3.69
C GLY A 341 -43.51 -7.13 -2.43
N GLY A 342 -43.03 -7.74 -1.35
CA GLY A 342 -42.77 -7.09 -0.07
C GLY A 342 -41.42 -7.51 0.50
N ILE A 343 -41.10 -6.94 1.67
CA ILE A 343 -39.86 -7.20 2.40
C ILE A 343 -40.22 -7.65 3.82
N GLN A 344 -39.50 -8.65 4.33
CA GLN A 344 -39.51 -9.04 5.74
C GLN A 344 -38.10 -8.90 6.31
N SER A 345 -38.02 -8.62 7.61
CA SER A 345 -36.78 -8.34 8.33
C SER A 345 -36.64 -9.22 9.57
N ARG A 346 -35.43 -9.42 10.08
CA ARG A 346 -35.16 -10.12 11.35
C ARG A 346 -33.92 -9.52 12.02
N THR A 347 -33.78 -9.73 13.32
CA THR A 347 -32.56 -9.36 14.04
C THR A 347 -31.61 -10.56 14.11
N VAL A 348 -30.31 -10.28 14.09
CA VAL A 348 -29.24 -11.28 14.16
C VAL A 348 -28.23 -10.79 15.21
N SER A 349 -27.95 -11.63 16.20
CA SER A 349 -27.02 -11.37 17.31
C SER A 349 -25.96 -12.46 17.40
N CYS A 350 -24.77 -12.11 17.90
CA CYS A 350 -23.73 -13.10 18.20
C CYS A 350 -24.00 -13.67 19.60
N VAL A 351 -24.05 -15.00 19.70
CA VAL A 351 -24.30 -15.69 20.96
C VAL A 351 -23.21 -16.71 21.24
N GLU A 352 -22.90 -16.86 22.52
CA GLU A 352 -21.97 -17.87 23.04
C GLU A 352 -22.73 -18.75 24.03
N GLU A 353 -22.53 -20.05 23.88
CA GLU A 353 -23.10 -21.06 24.77
C GLU A 353 -22.03 -21.45 25.77
N ASP A 354 -22.38 -21.49 27.06
CA ASP A 354 -21.46 -21.99 28.07
C ASP A 354 -21.49 -23.53 28.12
N ILE A 355 -20.57 -24.07 28.90
CA ILE A 355 -20.47 -25.51 29.18
C ILE A 355 -21.72 -26.13 29.85
N GLN A 356 -22.63 -25.31 30.39
CA GLN A 356 -23.90 -25.73 30.98
C GLN A 356 -25.06 -25.66 29.98
N GLY A 357 -24.80 -25.23 28.74
CA GLY A 357 -25.80 -25.05 27.69
C GLY A 357 -26.55 -23.72 27.78
N LEU A 358 -26.13 -22.78 28.63
CA LEU A 358 -26.73 -21.46 28.73
C LEU A 358 -26.22 -20.56 27.60
N VAL A 359 -27.15 -20.09 26.76
CA VAL A 359 -26.86 -19.19 25.66
C VAL A 359 -26.91 -17.74 26.15
N SER A 360 -25.84 -16.99 25.90
CA SER A 360 -25.73 -15.56 26.23
C SER A 360 -25.37 -14.73 25.01
N SER A 361 -25.88 -13.49 24.94
CA SER A 361 -25.45 -12.55 23.88
C SER A 361 -24.05 -12.04 24.19
N VAL A 362 -23.19 -12.06 23.18
CA VAL A 362 -21.81 -11.56 23.26
C VAL A 362 -21.55 -10.52 22.18
N GLU A 363 -20.36 -9.93 22.20
CA GLU A 363 -19.97 -8.90 21.24
C GLU A 363 -19.96 -9.45 19.81
N GLU A 364 -20.52 -8.69 18.86
CA GLU A 364 -20.69 -9.14 17.46
C GLU A 364 -19.39 -9.59 16.79
N TRP A 365 -18.25 -8.96 17.15
CA TRP A 365 -16.97 -9.28 16.53
C TRP A 365 -16.57 -10.74 16.75
N LYS A 366 -16.94 -11.38 17.88
CA LYS A 366 -16.62 -12.79 18.15
C LYS A 366 -17.18 -13.75 17.12
N CYS A 367 -18.25 -13.39 16.40
CA CYS A 367 -18.86 -14.22 15.35
C CYS A 367 -18.42 -13.84 13.93
N MET A 368 -17.69 -12.75 13.74
CA MET A 368 -17.32 -12.22 12.40
C MET A 368 -16.33 -13.10 11.63
N TYR A 369 -15.81 -14.17 12.25
CA TYR A 369 -15.06 -15.23 11.54
C TYR A 369 -15.95 -15.99 10.54
N THR A 370 -17.27 -15.96 10.73
CA THR A 370 -18.27 -16.47 9.77
C THR A 370 -19.13 -15.34 9.18
N PRO A 371 -19.67 -15.51 7.95
CA PRO A 371 -20.57 -14.53 7.35
C PRO A 371 -21.83 -14.28 8.20
N LYS A 372 -22.15 -13.01 8.45
CA LYS A 372 -23.38 -12.62 9.15
C LYS A 372 -24.60 -13.02 8.32
N MET A 373 -25.61 -13.59 8.99
CA MET A 373 -26.84 -14.01 8.34
C MET A 373 -27.61 -12.81 7.74
N PRO A 374 -28.37 -12.99 6.63
CA PRO A 374 -29.19 -11.93 6.06
C PRO A 374 -30.25 -11.43 7.04
N ILE A 375 -30.34 -10.11 7.20
CA ILE A 375 -31.32 -9.43 8.07
C ILE A 375 -32.61 -9.03 7.34
N VAL A 376 -32.63 -9.11 6.01
CA VAL A 376 -33.74 -8.69 5.14
C VAL A 376 -33.88 -9.70 4.00
N GLN A 377 -35.11 -10.07 3.65
CA GLN A 377 -35.39 -10.89 2.47
C GLN A 377 -36.72 -10.51 1.79
N PRO A 378 -36.86 -10.75 0.47
CA PRO A 378 -38.12 -10.55 -0.22
C PRO A 378 -39.18 -11.55 0.23
N CYS A 379 -40.44 -11.16 0.20
CA CYS A 379 -41.62 -11.98 0.51
C CYS A 379 -42.81 -11.58 -0.37
N ASN A 380 -43.83 -12.45 -0.46
CA ASN A 380 -45.08 -12.21 -1.18
C ASN A 380 -44.91 -11.65 -2.60
N ILE A 381 -44.02 -12.27 -3.37
CA ILE A 381 -43.63 -11.86 -4.73
C ILE A 381 -44.69 -12.17 -5.82
N PHE A 382 -45.89 -12.57 -5.41
CA PHE A 382 -47.00 -12.91 -6.30
C PHE A 382 -47.85 -11.69 -6.63
N ASP A 383 -48.51 -11.69 -7.79
CA ASP A 383 -49.33 -10.55 -8.23
C ASP A 383 -50.49 -10.25 -7.28
N CYS A 384 -50.78 -8.96 -7.12
CA CYS A 384 -51.95 -8.53 -6.37
C CYS A 384 -53.25 -8.81 -7.11
N PRO A 385 -54.34 -9.17 -6.38
CA PRO A 385 -55.65 -9.30 -6.98
C PRO A 385 -56.06 -7.95 -7.60
N LYS A 386 -56.55 -8.00 -8.83
CA LYS A 386 -57.03 -6.83 -9.57
C LYS A 386 -58.55 -6.78 -9.47
N TRP A 387 -59.08 -5.63 -9.07
CA TRP A 387 -60.52 -5.38 -9.17
C TRP A 387 -60.93 -5.35 -10.64
N LEU A 388 -61.88 -6.21 -11.00
CA LEU A 388 -62.50 -6.16 -12.31
C LEU A 388 -63.84 -5.45 -12.17
N ALA A 389 -63.98 -4.28 -12.80
CA ALA A 389 -65.26 -3.59 -12.84
C ALA A 389 -66.24 -4.42 -13.68
N GLN A 390 -67.43 -4.68 -13.14
CA GLN A 390 -68.55 -5.28 -13.86
C GLN A 390 -69.61 -4.21 -14.14
N GLU A 391 -70.48 -4.47 -15.11
CA GLU A 391 -71.62 -3.59 -15.39
C GLU A 391 -72.62 -3.60 -14.21
N TRP A 392 -73.21 -2.44 -13.92
CA TRP A 392 -74.19 -2.30 -12.84
C TRP A 392 -75.49 -3.04 -13.18
N SER A 393 -75.96 -3.91 -12.28
CA SER A 393 -77.26 -4.58 -12.44
C SER A 393 -78.42 -3.63 -12.10
N PRO A 394 -79.53 -3.64 -12.87
CA PRO A 394 -80.68 -2.76 -12.68
C PRO A 394 -81.50 -3.02 -11.43
#